data_AF-X0Y3G6-F1
#
_entry.id   AF-X0Y3G6-F1
#
_cell.length_a   1.000
_cell.length_b   1.000
_cell.length_c   1.000
_cell.angle_alpha   90.00
_cell.angle_beta   90.00
_cell.angle_gamma   90.00
#
_symmetry.space_group_name_H-M   'P 1'
#
loop_
_entity.id
_entity.type
_entity.pdbx_description
1 polymer ?
#
loop_
_entity_poly.entity_id
_entity_poly.type
_entity_poly.pdbx_seq_one_letter_code
_entity_poly.pdbx_strand_id
1 'polypeptide(L)'
;TLIFWRNNDYASYYEYHGVWVGNTSDIGQMVELKQINATAEDSWEESRVSLGSWSGSDSLWLAFKYKELDGTDWWIDDVVITGNTKGDSGTCKSPYIAYDDFYSPVSWDSIIWHQATGEDSIKIQVEYLNGTWDIIPDIDLSNNSTGFFTSSTCGSIDISGISTTTYDTLRIVTTFTKKTAKAATDPSLKDWTVTTKFGGSAIEERPATFFYSLSQNYPNPFSHKTVIEWNVARGFSLAEGNPE
;
A
#
# COMPACT_ATOMS: atom_id res chain seq x y z
N THR A 1 -16.92 -5.26 12.15
CA THR A 1 -17.15 -6.11 10.97
C THR A 1 -15.98 -5.97 10.04
N LEU A 2 -15.45 -7.09 9.56
CA LEU A 2 -14.50 -7.14 8.45
C LEU A 2 -15.29 -7.27 7.14
N ILE A 3 -14.96 -6.43 6.17
CA ILE A 3 -15.51 -6.40 4.82
C ILE A 3 -14.32 -6.45 3.86
N PHE A 4 -14.40 -7.21 2.78
CA PHE A 4 -13.37 -7.26 1.75
C PHE A 4 -13.97 -7.75 0.44
N TRP A 5 -13.35 -7.40 -0.66
CA TRP A 5 -13.64 -7.98 -1.97
C TRP A 5 -12.72 -9.17 -2.21
N ARG A 6 -13.25 -10.21 -2.87
CA ARG A 6 -12.49 -11.40 -3.25
C ARG A 6 -12.80 -11.81 -4.68
N ASN A 7 -11.82 -12.41 -5.34
CA ASN A 7 -11.98 -13.09 -6.62
C ASN A 7 -11.26 -14.44 -6.55
N ASN A 8 -11.78 -15.46 -7.22
CA ASN A 8 -11.16 -16.77 -7.31
C ASN A 8 -10.91 -17.10 -8.78
N ASP A 9 -9.77 -17.71 -9.06
CA ASP A 9 -9.54 -18.47 -10.30
C ASP A 9 -9.31 -19.95 -9.96
N TYR A 10 -9.55 -20.83 -10.92
CA TYR A 10 -9.39 -22.28 -10.77
C TYR A 10 -10.20 -22.88 -9.61
N ALA A 11 -11.41 -22.36 -9.34
CA ALA A 11 -12.29 -22.74 -8.24
C ALA A 11 -12.55 -24.26 -8.13
N SER A 12 -12.43 -25.00 -9.23
CA SER A 12 -12.51 -26.48 -9.24
C SER A 12 -11.41 -27.19 -8.44
N TYR A 13 -10.29 -26.52 -8.14
CA TYR A 13 -9.19 -27.01 -7.31
C TYR A 13 -9.26 -26.52 -5.85
N TYR A 14 -10.37 -25.88 -5.47
CA TYR A 14 -10.56 -25.37 -4.12
C TYR A 14 -10.44 -26.48 -3.07
N GLU A 15 -9.56 -26.24 -2.09
CA GLU A 15 -9.48 -27.02 -0.86
C GLU A 15 -9.88 -26.16 0.34
N TYR A 16 -9.28 -24.98 0.49
CA TYR A 16 -9.47 -24.18 1.70
C TYR A 16 -9.00 -22.72 1.59
N HIS A 17 -9.97 -21.82 1.83
CA HIS A 17 -9.74 -20.42 2.22
C HIS A 17 -10.43 -20.12 3.54
N GLY A 18 -9.78 -19.36 4.42
CA GLY A 18 -10.37 -18.98 5.70
C GLY A 18 -9.98 -17.59 6.16
N VAL A 19 -10.87 -16.97 6.93
CA VAL A 19 -10.58 -15.75 7.70
C VAL A 19 -10.38 -16.16 9.16
N TRP A 20 -9.23 -15.80 9.70
CA TRP A 20 -8.79 -16.16 11.05
C TRP A 20 -8.56 -14.89 11.87
N VAL A 21 -8.67 -15.02 13.20
CA VAL A 21 -8.45 -13.93 14.15
C VAL A 21 -7.72 -14.42 15.39
N GLY A 22 -6.92 -13.55 16.01
CA GLY A 22 -6.30 -13.84 17.30
C GLY A 22 -5.74 -12.61 17.99
N ASN A 23 -5.22 -12.82 19.20
CA ASN A 23 -4.52 -11.78 19.97
C ASN A 23 -3.00 -11.75 19.68
N THR A 24 -2.54 -12.54 18.71
CA THR A 24 -1.14 -12.70 18.32
C THR A 24 -1.03 -12.82 16.80
N SER A 25 0.13 -12.49 16.25
CA SER A 25 0.45 -12.71 14.84
C SER A 25 0.78 -14.17 14.52
N ASP A 26 0.92 -15.05 15.52
CA ASP A 26 1.12 -16.49 15.31
C ASP A 26 -0.19 -17.13 14.82
N ILE A 27 -0.24 -17.46 13.52
CA ILE A 27 -1.39 -18.08 12.86
C ILE A 27 -1.77 -19.42 13.54
N GLY A 28 -0.82 -20.15 14.13
CA GLY A 28 -1.09 -21.39 14.84
C GLY A 28 -1.92 -21.23 16.12
N GLN A 29 -1.97 -20.00 16.66
CA GLN A 29 -2.75 -19.64 17.87
C GLN A 29 -4.02 -18.85 17.53
N MET A 30 -4.27 -18.56 16.26
CA MET A 30 -5.50 -17.90 15.81
C MET A 30 -6.66 -18.89 15.74
N VAL A 31 -7.88 -18.37 15.81
CA VAL A 31 -9.12 -19.14 15.59
C VAL A 31 -9.78 -18.73 14.28
N GLU A 32 -10.39 -19.68 13.59
CA GLU A 32 -11.15 -19.40 12.38
C GLU A 32 -12.45 -18.65 12.71
N LEU A 33 -12.68 -17.53 12.02
CA LEU A 33 -13.94 -16.79 12.04
C LEU A 33 -14.92 -17.33 11.01
N LYS A 34 -14.42 -17.63 9.80
CA LYS A 34 -15.24 -18.03 8.67
C LYS A 34 -14.39 -18.73 7.61
N GLN A 35 -14.80 -19.93 7.23
CA GLN A 35 -14.36 -20.53 5.98
C GLN A 35 -15.01 -19.82 4.79
N ILE A 36 -14.19 -19.47 3.82
CA ILE A 36 -14.54 -18.77 2.59
C ILE A 36 -14.61 -19.83 1.50
N ASN A 37 -15.83 -20.20 1.08
CA ASN A 37 -16.00 -21.11 -0.05
C ASN A 37 -15.58 -20.41 -1.35
N ALA A 38 -14.98 -21.17 -2.27
CA ALA A 38 -14.84 -20.74 -3.65
C ALA A 38 -16.21 -20.44 -4.27
N THR A 39 -16.24 -19.46 -5.16
CA THR A 39 -17.44 -19.01 -5.85
C THR A 39 -17.19 -18.96 -7.35
N ALA A 40 -18.00 -18.20 -8.10
CA ALA A 40 -17.81 -18.08 -9.54
C ALA A 40 -16.40 -17.57 -9.86
N GLU A 41 -15.75 -18.22 -10.81
CA GLU A 41 -14.45 -17.78 -11.33
C GLU A 41 -14.58 -16.42 -12.01
N ASP A 42 -13.48 -15.66 -12.01
CA ASP A 42 -13.35 -14.34 -12.66
C ASP A 42 -14.39 -13.30 -12.19
N SER A 43 -14.89 -13.43 -10.97
CA SER A 43 -15.91 -12.54 -10.41
C SER A 43 -15.53 -12.01 -9.04
N TRP A 44 -15.51 -10.68 -8.94
CA TRP A 44 -15.32 -9.99 -7.68
C TRP A 44 -16.59 -10.03 -6.84
N GLU A 45 -16.47 -10.52 -5.60
CA GLU A 45 -17.55 -10.63 -4.64
C GLU A 45 -17.19 -9.99 -3.30
N GLU A 46 -18.14 -9.26 -2.71
CA GLU A 46 -17.98 -8.72 -1.36
C GLU A 46 -18.24 -9.81 -0.30
N SER A 47 -17.29 -9.99 0.61
CA SER A 47 -17.42 -10.84 1.79
C SER A 47 -17.53 -10.01 3.06
N ARG A 48 -18.47 -10.39 3.93
CA ARG A 48 -18.65 -9.81 5.27
C ARG A 48 -18.45 -10.87 6.34
N VAL A 49 -17.62 -10.55 7.33
CA VAL A 49 -17.29 -11.39 8.48
C VAL A 49 -17.50 -10.62 9.78
N SER A 50 -18.33 -11.17 10.68
CA SER A 50 -18.57 -10.56 11.98
C SER A 50 -17.37 -10.73 12.89
N LEU A 51 -16.98 -9.64 13.56
CA LEU A 51 -15.97 -9.63 14.62
C LEU A 51 -16.61 -9.50 16.00
N GLY A 52 -17.93 -9.72 16.11
CA GLY A 52 -18.70 -9.41 17.33
C GLY A 52 -18.22 -10.14 18.58
N SER A 53 -17.75 -11.39 18.45
CA SER A 53 -17.17 -12.17 19.54
C SER A 53 -15.83 -11.63 20.07
N TRP A 54 -15.20 -10.72 19.31
CA TRP A 54 -13.95 -10.06 19.65
C TRP A 54 -14.16 -8.59 20.06
N SER A 55 -15.42 -8.18 20.24
CA SER A 55 -15.76 -6.82 20.69
C SER A 55 -15.13 -6.53 22.06
N GLY A 56 -14.55 -5.34 22.19
CA GLY A 56 -13.86 -4.91 23.41
C GLY A 56 -12.39 -5.31 23.52
N SER A 57 -11.84 -6.06 22.55
CA SER A 57 -10.38 -6.28 22.46
C SER A 57 -9.68 -4.98 22.07
N ASP A 58 -8.57 -4.64 22.74
CA ASP A 58 -7.77 -3.44 22.43
C ASP A 58 -7.00 -3.57 21.11
N SER A 59 -6.67 -4.81 20.73
CA SER A 59 -6.02 -5.15 19.47
C SER A 59 -6.42 -6.55 19.03
N LEU A 60 -6.45 -6.78 17.72
CA LEU A 60 -6.64 -8.10 17.14
C LEU A 60 -5.77 -8.21 15.89
N TRP A 61 -5.40 -9.45 15.57
CA TRP A 61 -4.74 -9.82 14.33
C TRP A 61 -5.74 -10.57 13.46
N LEU A 62 -5.76 -10.26 12.17
CA LEU A 62 -6.55 -10.97 11.17
C LEU A 62 -5.61 -11.66 10.20
N ALA A 63 -5.99 -12.85 9.74
CA ALA A 63 -5.28 -13.55 8.68
C ALA A 63 -6.26 -14.06 7.62
N PHE A 64 -5.89 -13.89 6.36
CA PHE A 64 -6.46 -14.61 5.24
C PHE A 64 -5.61 -15.85 5.03
N LYS A 65 -6.15 -17.02 5.34
CA LYS A 65 -5.44 -18.30 5.30
C LYS A 65 -5.80 -19.03 4.02
N TYR A 66 -4.80 -19.20 3.17
CA TYR A 66 -4.83 -20.05 1.98
C TYR A 66 -4.14 -21.36 2.30
N LYS A 67 -4.75 -22.51 2.00
CA LYS A 67 -4.14 -23.82 2.25
C LYS A 67 -4.49 -24.80 1.14
N GLU A 68 -3.78 -24.68 0.03
CA GLU A 68 -3.94 -25.53 -1.14
C GLU A 68 -2.54 -25.80 -1.76
N LEU A 69 -2.39 -26.92 -2.47
CA LEU A 69 -1.15 -27.27 -3.18
C LEU A 69 -1.36 -27.04 -4.68
N ASP A 70 -0.97 -25.85 -5.17
CA ASP A 70 -1.17 -25.46 -6.58
C ASP A 70 -2.66 -25.51 -6.97
N GLY A 71 -3.51 -24.95 -6.10
CA GLY A 71 -4.96 -25.02 -6.20
C GLY A 71 -5.55 -23.83 -6.95
N THR A 72 -6.29 -23.01 -6.20
CA THR A 72 -6.94 -21.79 -6.70
C THR A 72 -6.01 -20.58 -6.65
N ASP A 73 -6.29 -19.56 -7.45
CA ASP A 73 -5.77 -18.22 -7.19
C ASP A 73 -6.80 -17.43 -6.38
N TRP A 74 -6.44 -17.00 -5.18
CA TRP A 74 -7.33 -16.26 -4.30
C TRP A 74 -6.88 -14.82 -4.10
N TRP A 75 -7.64 -13.89 -4.70
CA TRP A 75 -7.36 -12.46 -4.65
C TRP A 75 -8.22 -11.80 -3.57
N ILE A 76 -7.61 -10.90 -2.80
CA ILE A 76 -8.26 -10.09 -1.77
C ILE A 76 -8.01 -8.63 -2.07
N ASP A 77 -9.04 -7.81 -1.97
CA ASP A 77 -8.94 -6.36 -2.16
C ASP A 77 -9.92 -5.60 -1.26
N ASP A 78 -9.76 -4.27 -1.18
CA ASP A 78 -10.68 -3.34 -0.53
C ASP A 78 -11.06 -3.78 0.90
N VAL A 79 -10.05 -4.16 1.68
CA VAL A 79 -10.22 -4.63 3.06
C VAL A 79 -10.62 -3.47 3.97
N VAL A 80 -11.82 -3.56 4.53
CA VAL A 80 -12.41 -2.55 5.40
C VAL A 80 -12.79 -3.18 6.74
N ILE A 81 -12.33 -2.58 7.84
CA ILE A 81 -12.73 -2.94 9.20
C ILE A 81 -13.58 -1.80 9.77
N THR A 82 -14.83 -2.09 10.11
CA THR A 82 -15.78 -1.14 10.70
C THR A 82 -16.21 -1.55 12.10
N GLY A 83 -16.71 -0.59 12.88
CA GLY A 83 -17.28 -0.86 14.21
C GLY A 83 -16.28 -0.73 15.36
N ASN A 84 -15.10 -0.14 15.14
CA ASN A 84 -14.34 0.41 16.24
C ASN A 84 -15.06 1.66 16.76
N THR A 85 -15.76 1.52 17.89
CA THR A 85 -16.49 2.61 18.56
C THR A 85 -15.75 3.16 19.78
N LYS A 86 -14.57 2.62 20.09
CA LYS A 86 -13.74 3.03 21.22
C LYS A 86 -12.43 3.62 20.71
N GLY A 87 -12.32 4.93 20.84
CA GLY A 87 -11.06 5.64 20.67
C GLY A 87 -11.12 6.70 19.60
N ASP A 88 -10.45 7.81 19.89
CA ASP A 88 -10.22 8.90 18.95
C ASP A 88 -8.92 8.66 18.17
N SER A 89 -8.39 7.44 18.16
CA SER A 89 -7.18 7.09 17.43
C SER A 89 -7.05 5.59 17.12
N GLY A 90 -6.22 5.27 16.15
CA GLY A 90 -5.83 3.90 15.79
C GLY A 90 -4.46 3.88 15.11
N THR A 91 -3.80 2.72 15.07
CA THR A 91 -2.48 2.58 14.43
C THR A 91 -2.49 1.49 13.38
N CYS A 92 -1.83 1.73 12.25
CA CYS A 92 -1.51 0.75 11.22
C CYS A 92 0.01 0.64 11.08
N LYS A 93 0.52 -0.55 10.78
CA LYS A 93 1.95 -0.78 10.55
C LYS A 93 2.12 -1.44 9.18
N SER A 94 3.08 -0.98 8.40
CA SER A 94 3.44 -1.64 7.15
C SER A 94 4.05 -3.03 7.42
N PRO A 95 4.08 -3.92 6.41
CA PRO A 95 5.07 -4.98 6.37
C PRO A 95 6.49 -4.42 6.57
N TYR A 96 7.42 -5.27 7.00
CA TYR A 96 8.82 -4.88 7.02
C TYR A 96 9.34 -4.78 5.58
N ILE A 97 10.29 -3.88 5.38
CA ILE A 97 10.93 -3.62 4.11
C ILE A 97 12.43 -3.73 4.38
N ALA A 98 13.08 -4.76 3.86
CA ALA A 98 14.54 -4.87 3.96
C ALA A 98 15.19 -4.10 2.82
N TYR A 99 16.28 -3.40 3.11
CA TYR A 99 17.02 -2.62 2.13
C TYR A 99 17.55 -3.53 1.01
N ASP A 100 17.97 -4.74 1.35
CA ASP A 100 18.45 -5.75 0.41
C ASP A 100 17.34 -6.36 -0.49
N ASP A 101 16.06 -6.09 -0.23
CA ASP A 101 14.96 -6.52 -1.11
C ASP A 101 14.92 -5.70 -2.42
N PHE A 102 15.57 -4.53 -2.46
CA PHE A 102 15.63 -3.68 -3.64
C PHE A 102 16.73 -4.13 -4.61
N TYR A 103 16.51 -3.94 -5.90
CA TYR A 103 17.50 -4.28 -6.93
C TYR A 103 18.61 -3.22 -7.03
N SER A 104 19.79 -3.51 -6.50
CA SER A 104 20.97 -2.63 -6.57
C SER A 104 20.78 -1.21 -5.98
N PRO A 105 20.25 -1.07 -4.75
CA PRO A 105 20.06 0.22 -4.11
C PRO A 105 21.41 0.80 -3.65
N VAL A 106 21.54 2.13 -3.72
CA VAL A 106 22.73 2.88 -3.24
C VAL A 106 22.48 3.54 -1.89
N SER A 107 21.27 4.04 -1.69
CA SER A 107 20.81 4.53 -0.40
C SER A 107 19.29 4.41 -0.31
N TRP A 108 18.77 4.58 0.90
CA TRP A 108 17.38 5.03 1.05
C TRP A 108 17.16 6.34 0.29
N ASP A 109 15.89 6.65 -0.02
CA ASP A 109 15.52 7.88 -0.71
C ASP A 109 14.44 8.62 0.06
N SER A 110 13.19 8.20 -0.05
CA SER A 110 12.07 8.88 0.58
C SER A 110 10.99 7.93 1.07
N ILE A 111 10.19 8.42 2.00
CA ILE A 111 8.88 7.87 2.31
C ILE A 111 7.85 8.86 1.84
N ILE A 112 6.92 8.43 0.99
CA ILE A 112 5.83 9.24 0.45
C ILE A 112 4.53 8.61 0.94
N TRP A 113 3.56 9.44 1.33
CA TRP A 113 2.23 8.95 1.67
C TRP A 113 1.14 9.86 1.12
N HIS A 114 -0.01 9.25 0.82
CA HIS A 114 -1.18 9.95 0.33
C HIS A 114 -2.34 9.79 1.30
N GLN A 115 -2.85 10.91 1.78
CA GLN A 115 -4.06 10.97 2.57
C GLN A 115 -5.26 11.36 1.70
N ALA A 116 -6.47 11.00 2.12
CA ALA A 116 -7.67 11.31 1.35
C ALA A 116 -7.90 12.81 1.24
N THR A 117 -7.67 13.54 2.35
CA THR A 117 -7.80 15.00 2.43
C THR A 117 -6.64 15.61 3.21
N GLY A 118 -6.31 16.89 2.96
CA GLY A 118 -5.31 17.62 3.75
C GLY A 118 -5.67 17.80 5.24
N GLU A 119 -6.92 17.53 5.61
CA GLU A 119 -7.42 17.62 6.99
C GLU A 119 -7.31 16.27 7.74
N ASP A 120 -6.92 15.19 7.07
CA ASP A 120 -6.73 13.90 7.73
C ASP A 120 -5.59 13.99 8.74
N SER A 121 -5.89 13.71 10.01
CA SER A 121 -4.88 13.70 11.07
C SER A 121 -4.16 12.37 11.12
N ILE A 122 -3.19 12.25 10.21
CA ILE A 122 -2.33 11.09 10.06
C ILE A 122 -0.91 11.46 10.48
N LYS A 123 -0.37 10.68 11.41
CA LYS A 123 1.03 10.76 11.86
C LYS A 123 1.80 9.59 11.30
N ILE A 124 2.95 9.85 10.69
CA ILE A 124 3.90 8.84 10.23
C ILE A 124 5.10 8.78 11.17
N GLN A 125 5.52 7.57 11.55
CA GLN A 125 6.77 7.30 12.26
C GLN A 125 7.48 6.14 11.56
N VAL A 126 8.80 6.08 11.68
CA VAL A 126 9.64 5.05 11.07
C VAL A 126 10.32 4.25 12.18
N GLU A 127 10.11 2.94 12.18
CA GLU A 127 10.78 2.01 13.06
C GLU A 127 11.75 1.14 12.25
N TYR A 128 12.80 0.66 12.91
CA TYR A 128 13.78 -0.27 12.35
C TYR A 128 13.88 -1.52 13.22
N LEU A 129 14.33 -2.62 12.62
CA LEU A 129 14.50 -3.90 13.30
C LEU A 129 15.93 -4.06 13.83
N ASN A 130 16.10 -4.09 15.16
CA ASN A 130 17.37 -4.36 15.85
C ASN A 130 17.20 -5.46 16.91
N GLY A 131 16.76 -6.64 16.46
CA GLY A 131 16.27 -7.72 17.34
C GLY A 131 14.86 -7.46 17.88
N THR A 132 14.55 -6.20 18.18
CA THR A 132 13.20 -5.67 18.42
C THR A 132 12.90 -4.52 17.47
N TRP A 133 11.62 -4.16 17.35
CA TRP A 133 11.22 -2.97 16.60
C TRP A 133 11.41 -1.74 17.46
N ASP A 134 12.28 -0.85 17.02
CA ASP A 134 12.62 0.38 17.73
C ASP A 134 12.46 1.59 16.80
N ILE A 135 12.17 2.75 17.37
CA ILE A 135 12.05 3.99 16.60
C ILE A 135 13.44 4.46 16.13
N ILE A 136 13.57 4.91 14.88
CA ILE A 136 14.80 5.57 14.43
C ILE A 136 15.00 6.83 15.30
N PRO A 137 16.13 6.99 16.00
CA PRO A 137 16.39 8.15 16.85
C PRO A 137 16.33 9.48 16.10
N ASP A 138 15.88 10.54 16.78
CA ASP A 138 15.78 11.88 16.17
C ASP A 138 17.12 12.48 15.71
N ILE A 139 18.24 11.95 16.24
CA ILE A 139 19.58 12.35 15.80
C ILE A 139 19.87 11.88 14.37
N ASP A 140 19.27 10.76 13.94
CA ASP A 140 19.46 10.19 12.61
C ASP A 140 18.29 10.50 11.68
N LEU A 141 17.07 10.63 12.22
CA LEU A 141 15.88 11.04 11.48
C LEU A 141 15.08 12.06 12.29
N SER A 142 15.36 13.35 12.06
CA SER A 142 14.78 14.44 12.85
C SER A 142 13.26 14.41 12.91
N ASN A 143 12.70 14.59 14.13
CA ASN A 143 11.27 14.59 14.45
C ASN A 143 10.55 13.23 14.35
N ASN A 144 11.26 12.13 14.16
CA ASN A 144 10.63 10.81 14.09
C ASN A 144 9.92 10.42 15.40
N SER A 145 10.47 10.78 16.57
CA SER A 145 9.86 10.49 17.87
C SER A 145 8.50 11.18 18.07
N THR A 146 8.36 12.39 17.53
CA THR A 146 7.08 13.14 17.50
C THR A 146 6.19 12.72 16.34
N GLY A 147 6.79 12.20 15.28
CA GLY A 147 6.16 11.82 14.01
C GLY A 147 6.00 12.97 13.03
N PHE A 148 5.83 12.58 11.78
CA PHE A 148 5.67 13.45 10.62
C PHE A 148 4.19 13.62 10.28
N PHE A 149 3.84 14.85 9.87
CA PHE A 149 2.48 15.24 9.50
C PHE A 149 2.52 16.06 8.22
N THR A 150 1.43 16.04 7.47
CA THR A 150 1.22 16.94 6.34
C THR A 150 -0.19 17.53 6.43
N SER A 151 -0.36 18.77 5.97
CA SER A 151 -1.68 19.40 5.79
C SER A 151 -2.15 19.34 4.34
N SER A 152 -1.45 18.58 3.50
CA SER A 152 -1.72 18.36 2.08
C SER A 152 -2.18 16.93 1.86
N THR A 153 -2.74 16.63 0.69
CA THR A 153 -3.10 15.24 0.32
C THR A 153 -1.88 14.32 0.13
N CYS A 154 -0.68 14.88 0.03
CA CYS A 154 0.58 14.16 -0.09
C CYS A 154 1.57 14.69 0.95
N GLY A 155 2.32 13.79 1.58
CA GLY A 155 3.44 14.12 2.44
C GLY A 155 4.66 13.31 2.04
N SER A 156 5.84 13.82 2.38
CA SER A 156 7.10 13.13 2.16
C SER A 156 8.09 13.35 3.30
N ILE A 157 8.94 12.35 3.53
CA ILE A 157 10.10 12.39 4.43
C ILE A 157 11.31 11.98 3.61
N ASP A 158 12.36 12.79 3.64
CA ASP A 158 13.67 12.39 3.11
C ASP A 158 14.34 11.47 4.15
N ILE A 159 14.60 10.23 3.74
CA ILE A 159 15.31 9.23 4.54
C ILE A 159 16.67 8.89 3.94
N SER A 160 17.14 9.61 2.92
CA SER A 160 18.38 9.30 2.22
C SER A 160 19.65 9.47 3.05
N GLY A 161 19.55 10.16 4.19
CA GLY A 161 20.65 10.36 5.14
C GLY A 161 20.85 9.24 6.16
N ILE A 162 19.90 8.31 6.31
CA ILE A 162 20.01 7.25 7.33
C ILE A 162 20.90 6.10 6.86
N SER A 163 21.70 5.54 7.77
CA SER A 163 22.61 4.42 7.49
C SER A 163 21.85 3.15 7.07
N THR A 164 22.11 2.64 5.87
CA THR A 164 21.48 1.40 5.36
C THR A 164 21.96 0.15 6.10
N THR A 165 23.15 0.17 6.67
CA THR A 165 23.67 -0.96 7.47
C THR A 165 23.08 -1.01 8.88
N THR A 166 22.72 0.16 9.44
CA THR A 166 22.11 0.26 10.78
C THR A 166 20.60 0.12 10.69
N TYR A 167 20.01 0.73 9.67
CA TYR A 167 18.59 0.83 9.39
C TYR A 167 18.25 0.03 8.12
N ASP A 168 18.67 -1.23 8.09
CA ASP A 168 18.46 -2.14 6.96
C ASP A 168 16.98 -2.50 6.78
N THR A 169 16.33 -2.90 7.86
CA THR A 169 14.93 -3.35 7.81
C THR A 169 14.04 -2.31 8.48
N LEU A 170 13.16 -1.69 7.70
CA LEU A 170 12.26 -0.61 8.14
C LEU A 170 10.81 -1.07 8.20
N ARG A 171 10.00 -0.38 9.01
CA ARG A 171 8.54 -0.35 8.84
C ARG A 171 7.98 1.03 9.13
N ILE A 172 6.88 1.35 8.45
CA ILE A 172 6.11 2.57 8.68
C ILE A 172 5.07 2.29 9.76
N VAL A 173 4.99 3.18 10.74
CA VAL A 173 3.93 3.21 11.75
C VAL A 173 3.07 4.44 11.52
N THR A 174 1.83 4.19 11.13
CA THR A 174 0.83 5.21 10.85
C THR A 174 -0.14 5.31 12.02
N THR A 175 -0.31 6.50 12.59
CA THR A 175 -1.34 6.76 13.60
C THR A 175 -2.42 7.66 13.02
N PHE A 176 -3.66 7.20 13.08
CA PHE A 176 -4.87 7.93 12.72
C PHE A 176 -5.43 8.57 13.99
N THR A 177 -5.82 9.84 13.93
CA THR A 177 -6.47 10.51 15.06
C THR A 177 -7.75 11.20 14.61
N LYS A 178 -8.86 10.94 15.28
CA LYS A 178 -10.15 11.60 15.15
C LYS A 178 -10.23 12.72 16.20
N LYS A 179 -9.59 13.87 15.96
CA LYS A 179 -9.70 15.05 16.85
C LYS A 179 -10.63 16.11 16.29
N THR A 180 -11.61 16.52 17.08
CA THR A 180 -12.66 17.51 16.74
C THR A 180 -12.19 18.90 16.31
N ALA A 181 -10.91 19.25 16.49
CA ALA A 181 -10.41 20.60 16.23
C ALA A 181 -9.55 20.75 14.95
N LYS A 182 -9.03 19.65 14.38
CA LYS A 182 -8.13 19.70 13.21
C LYS A 182 -8.02 18.40 12.40
N ALA A 183 -8.86 17.41 12.71
CA ALA A 183 -8.88 16.13 12.01
C ALA A 183 -10.20 15.98 11.26
N ALA A 184 -10.14 15.40 10.05
CA ALA A 184 -11.28 14.73 9.48
C ALA A 184 -11.90 13.79 10.52
N THR A 185 -13.22 13.65 10.50
CA THR A 185 -13.92 12.73 11.41
C THR A 185 -13.50 11.28 11.16
N ASP A 186 -13.04 10.99 9.95
CA ASP A 186 -12.68 9.64 9.50
C ASP A 186 -11.39 9.76 8.65
N PRO A 187 -10.22 9.93 9.28
CA PRO A 187 -8.95 10.10 8.57
C PRO A 187 -8.64 8.86 7.74
N SER A 188 -8.21 9.06 6.50
CA SER A 188 -7.99 7.97 5.55
C SER A 188 -6.64 8.07 4.86
N LEU A 189 -5.91 6.96 4.89
CA LEU A 189 -4.65 6.81 4.18
C LEU A 189 -4.91 5.97 2.93
N LYS A 190 -4.56 6.50 1.76
CA LYS A 190 -4.69 5.80 0.48
C LYS A 190 -3.55 4.84 0.26
N ASP A 191 -2.32 5.34 0.44
CA ASP A 191 -1.10 4.57 0.23
C ASP A 191 0.08 5.22 0.96
N TRP A 192 1.14 4.42 1.09
CA TRP A 192 2.49 4.88 1.35
C TRP A 192 3.46 4.16 0.42
N THR A 193 4.60 4.76 0.15
CA THR A 193 5.68 4.19 -0.65
C THR A 193 7.01 4.50 0.03
N VAL A 194 7.89 3.49 0.11
CA VAL A 194 9.30 3.67 0.47
C VAL A 194 10.12 3.55 -0.81
N THR A 195 11.00 4.52 -1.06
CA THR A 195 11.87 4.54 -2.24
C THR A 195 13.34 4.40 -1.86
N THR A 196 14.13 3.87 -2.79
CA THR A 196 15.60 3.82 -2.72
C THR A 196 16.20 4.53 -3.92
N LYS A 197 17.41 5.09 -3.77
CA LYS A 197 18.20 5.57 -4.90
C LYS A 197 18.90 4.38 -5.55
N PHE A 198 18.98 4.35 -6.87
CA PHE A 198 19.66 3.30 -7.62
C PHE A 198 21.00 3.79 -8.18
N GLY A 199 21.99 2.91 -8.19
CA GLY A 199 23.37 3.22 -8.61
C GLY A 199 23.65 3.16 -10.10
N GLY A 200 22.61 3.01 -10.92
CA GLY A 200 22.74 3.13 -12.38
C GLY A 200 22.62 4.59 -12.79
N SER A 201 23.43 4.99 -13.79
CA SER A 201 23.01 6.10 -14.67
C SER A 201 21.54 5.88 -15.01
N ALA A 202 20.74 6.95 -14.93
CA ALA A 202 19.30 6.96 -15.21
C ALA A 202 18.91 5.88 -16.22
N ILE A 203 17.77 5.21 -16.01
CA ILE A 203 17.13 4.40 -17.06
C ILE A 203 17.28 5.21 -18.34
N GLU A 204 18.18 4.76 -19.21
CA GLU A 204 18.39 5.42 -20.47
C GLU A 204 17.06 5.19 -21.15
N GLU A 205 16.25 6.25 -21.29
CA GLU A 205 15.16 6.24 -22.27
C GLU A 205 15.85 6.02 -23.60
N ARG A 206 16.12 4.76 -23.93
CA ARG A 206 16.45 4.38 -25.27
C ARG A 206 15.15 4.64 -26.01
N PRO A 207 15.12 5.56 -26.99
CA PRO A 207 13.97 5.67 -27.87
C PRO A 207 13.84 4.33 -28.60
N ALA A 208 13.05 3.43 -28.01
CA ALA A 208 12.67 2.18 -28.62
C ALA A 208 11.46 2.50 -29.46
N THR A 209 11.63 2.50 -30.78
CA THR A 209 10.51 2.55 -31.71
C THR A 209 9.76 1.24 -31.59
N PHE A 210 8.68 1.23 -30.80
CA PHE A 210 7.76 0.09 -30.76
C PHE A 210 6.85 0.14 -31.98
N PHE A 211 6.91 -0.88 -32.82
CA PHE A 211 5.90 -1.10 -33.85
C PHE A 211 4.70 -1.77 -33.19
N TYR A 212 3.69 -0.99 -32.84
CA TYR A 212 2.38 -1.55 -32.52
C TYR A 212 1.66 -1.88 -33.84
N SER A 213 1.41 -3.16 -34.05
CA SER A 213 0.43 -3.64 -35.03
C SER A 213 -0.91 -3.70 -34.32
N LEU A 214 -1.78 -2.71 -34.54
CA LEU A 214 -3.18 -2.85 -34.16
C LEU A 214 -3.82 -3.85 -35.12
N SER A 215 -4.01 -5.10 -34.70
CA SER A 215 -4.96 -5.99 -35.36
C SER A 215 -6.34 -5.33 -35.31
N GLN A 216 -7.06 -5.31 -36.44
CA GLN A 216 -8.39 -4.68 -36.63
C GLN A 216 -9.21 -4.61 -35.33
N ASN A 217 -9.15 -3.47 -34.66
CA ASN A 217 -10.03 -3.18 -33.54
C ASN A 217 -11.14 -2.28 -34.10
N TYR A 218 -12.36 -2.83 -34.16
CA TYR A 218 -13.59 -2.10 -34.49
C TYR A 218 -14.36 -1.85 -33.19
N PRO A 219 -13.96 -0.88 -32.35
CA PRO A 219 -14.71 -0.57 -31.13
C PRO A 219 -16.11 0.01 -31.45
N ASN A 220 -16.37 0.36 -32.71
CA ASN A 220 -17.66 0.82 -33.21
C ASN A 220 -18.03 0.03 -34.49
N PRO A 221 -19.13 -0.75 -34.52
CA PRO A 221 -19.56 -1.50 -35.69
C PRO A 221 -20.11 -0.61 -36.84
N PHE A 222 -20.26 0.69 -36.62
CA PHE A 222 -20.80 1.65 -37.59
C PHE A 222 -19.76 2.68 -38.09
N SER A 223 -18.49 2.55 -37.70
CA SER A 223 -17.41 3.42 -38.16
C SER A 223 -16.19 2.60 -38.56
N HIS A 224 -15.70 2.81 -39.78
CA HIS A 224 -14.44 2.23 -40.28
C HIS A 224 -13.20 3.00 -39.82
N LYS A 225 -13.35 3.99 -38.94
CA LYS A 225 -12.27 4.86 -38.45
C LYS A 225 -12.13 4.75 -36.94
N THR A 226 -10.92 4.42 -36.50
CA THR A 226 -10.48 4.52 -35.11
C THR A 226 -9.63 5.79 -34.99
N VAL A 227 -10.03 6.72 -34.12
CA VAL A 227 -9.26 7.93 -33.82
C VAL A 227 -8.68 7.76 -32.42
N ILE A 228 -7.35 7.81 -32.31
CA ILE A 228 -6.64 7.87 -31.04
C ILE A 228 -6.03 9.26 -30.95
N GLU A 229 -6.56 10.09 -30.06
CA GLU A 229 -5.99 11.39 -29.73
C GLU A 229 -5.08 11.21 -28.51
N TRP A 230 -3.80 11.53 -28.66
CA TRP A 230 -2.87 11.60 -27.55
C TRP A 230 -2.25 13.00 -27.52
N ASN A 231 -2.15 13.58 -26.32
CA ASN A 231 -1.43 14.83 -26.07
C ASN A 231 -0.20 14.49 -25.22
N VAL A 232 1.00 14.70 -25.75
CA VAL A 232 2.21 14.77 -24.90
C VAL A 232 2.40 16.24 -24.53
N ALA A 233 2.48 16.53 -23.24
CA ALA A 233 2.80 17.86 -22.74
C ALA A 233 4.19 18.26 -23.25
N ARG A 234 4.26 19.15 -24.25
CA ARG A 234 5.53 19.71 -24.73
C ARG A 234 6.02 20.75 -23.71
N GLY A 235 7.03 20.38 -22.95
CA GLY A 235 7.77 21.29 -22.07
C GLY A 235 9.26 21.25 -22.34
N PHE A 236 9.71 21.73 -23.50
CA PHE A 236 11.10 22.17 -23.72
C PHE A 236 11.12 23.27 -24.78
N SER A 237 11.37 24.52 -24.36
CA SER A 237 11.85 25.55 -25.28
C SER A 237 13.37 25.52 -25.27
N LEU A 238 13.96 25.35 -26.45
CA LEU A 238 15.36 25.72 -26.67
C LEU A 238 15.34 27.22 -26.98
N ALA A 239 16.05 28.00 -26.17
CA ALA A 239 16.35 29.38 -26.49
C ALA A 239 17.27 29.38 -27.73
N GLU A 240 16.71 29.69 -28.90
CA GLU A 240 17.52 30.03 -30.07
C GLU A 240 18.09 31.44 -29.88
N GLY A 241 19.42 31.51 -29.94
CA GLY A 241 20.17 32.75 -29.87
C GLY A 241 19.92 33.65 -31.08
N ASN A 242 20.04 34.95 -30.82
CA ASN A 242 20.09 36.02 -31.81
C ASN A 242 20.99 35.68 -33.01
N PRO A 243 20.56 36.02 -34.24
CA PRO A 243 21.46 36.50 -35.27
C PRO A 243 21.57 38.03 -35.25
N GLU A 244 22.75 38.51 -35.66
CA GLU A 244 23.13 39.90 -35.93
C GLU A 244 22.21 40.62 -36.93
#